data_AF-A0A9D2CI18-F1
#
_entry.id   AF-A0A9D2CI18-F1
#
_cell.length_a   1.000
_cell.length_b   1.000
_cell.length_c   1.000
_cell.angle_alpha   90.00
_cell.angle_beta   90.00
_cell.angle_gamma   90.00
#
_symmetry.space_group_name_H-M   'P 1'
#
loop_
_entity.id
_entity.type
_entity.pdbx_description
1 polymer ?
#
loop_
_entity_poly.entity_id
_entity_poly.type
_entity_poly.pdbx_seq_one_letter_code
_entity_poly.pdbx_strand_id
1 'polypeptide(L)'
;MTDVTKLKLYPLTAWDEVSFSRRMARVLALILPDVGDLAAAEALATNCVTVFCAVRGAIDEVRTPEDLLYRLTLDEIAQLAERYARLRDGWCEREGEDSHAPDA
;
A
#
# COMPACT_ATOMS: atom_id res chain seq x y z
N MET A 1 4.90 8.86 17.76
CA MET A 1 4.57 9.15 16.36
C MET A 1 5.58 8.40 15.51
N THR A 2 5.13 7.44 14.70
CA THR A 2 6.01 6.68 13.81
C THR A 2 6.45 7.58 12.67
N ASP A 3 7.76 7.71 12.46
CA ASP A 3 8.28 8.50 11.33
C ASP A 3 8.10 7.71 10.02
N VAL A 4 6.96 7.95 9.35
CA VAL A 4 6.55 7.21 8.14
C VAL A 4 7.55 7.36 6.99
N THR A 5 8.33 8.44 6.96
CA THR A 5 9.34 8.69 5.92
C THR A 5 10.49 7.68 5.97
N LYS A 6 10.72 7.03 7.11
CA LYS A 6 11.78 6.03 7.31
C LYS A 6 11.31 4.59 7.18
N LEU A 7 10.00 4.35 7.06
CA LEU A 7 9.45 3.00 6.95
C LEU A 7 9.96 2.33 5.67
N LYS A 8 10.52 1.13 5.78
CA LYS A 8 10.93 0.36 4.61
C LYS A 8 9.70 -0.17 3.88
N LEU A 9 9.64 0.04 2.57
CA LEU A 9 8.55 -0.42 1.71
C LEU A 9 9.05 -1.59 0.86
N TYR A 10 8.18 -2.57 0.64
CA TYR A 10 8.45 -3.78 -0.11
C TYR A 10 7.50 -3.93 -1.30
N PRO A 11 7.95 -4.51 -2.43
CA PRO A 11 7.07 -4.82 -3.54
C PRO A 11 5.93 -5.73 -3.08
N LEU A 12 4.74 -5.50 -3.64
CA LEU A 12 3.61 -6.41 -3.47
C LEU A 12 3.96 -7.79 -4.02
N THR A 13 3.54 -8.83 -3.30
CA THR A 13 3.64 -10.21 -3.79
C THR A 13 2.33 -10.64 -4.45
N ALA A 14 2.37 -11.69 -5.27
CA ALA A 14 1.16 -12.33 -5.79
C ALA A 14 0.18 -12.76 -4.68
N TRP A 15 0.68 -13.09 -3.48
CA TRP A 15 -0.17 -13.42 -2.33
C TRP A 15 -0.90 -12.20 -1.76
N ASP A 16 -0.26 -11.02 -1.79
CA ASP A 16 -0.87 -9.77 -1.36
C ASP A 16 -2.02 -9.38 -2.29
N GLU A 17 -1.89 -9.63 -3.59
CA GLU A 17 -2.94 -9.39 -4.59
C GLU A 17 -4.18 -10.26 -4.34
N VAL A 18 -4.00 -11.54 -4.03
CA VAL A 18 -5.11 -12.45 -3.70
C VAL A 18 -5.85 -11.99 -2.44
N SER A 19 -5.10 -11.46 -1.47
CA SER A 19 -5.68 -10.94 -0.23
C SER A 19 -6.22 -9.51 -0.38
N PHE A 20 -5.87 -8.81 -1.47
CA PHE A 20 -6.13 -7.39 -1.67
C PHE A 20 -7.63 -7.11 -1.73
N SER A 21 -8.38 -7.84 -2.55
CA SER A 21 -9.82 -7.64 -2.72
C SER A 21 -10.60 -7.80 -1.41
N ARG A 22 -10.21 -8.78 -0.58
CA ARG A 22 -10.85 -8.99 0.74
C ARG A 22 -10.54 -7.86 1.71
N ARG A 23 -9.28 -7.40 1.74
CA ARG A 23 -8.83 -6.27 2.57
C ARG A 23 -9.50 -4.97 2.12
N MET A 24 -9.59 -4.75 0.82
CA MET A 24 -10.28 -3.62 0.20
C MET A 24 -11.74 -3.52 0.61
N ALA A 25 -12.49 -4.62 0.50
CA ALA A 25 -13.90 -4.64 0.88
C ALA A 25 -14.10 -4.27 2.36
N ARG A 26 -13.22 -4.75 3.25
CA ARG A 26 -13.28 -4.45 4.69
C ARG A 26 -12.96 -2.99 4.99
N VAL A 27 -11.90 -2.45 4.38
CA VAL A 27 -11.53 -1.04 4.54
C VAL A 27 -12.62 -0.14 3.98
N LEU A 28 -13.07 -0.40 2.75
CA LEU A 28 -14.09 0.40 2.08
C LEU A 28 -15.38 0.48 2.91
N ALA A 29 -15.81 -0.63 3.51
CA ALA A 29 -16.97 -0.65 4.39
C ALA A 29 -16.83 0.25 5.63
N LEU A 30 -15.60 0.54 6.08
CA LEU A 30 -15.32 1.41 7.23
C LEU A 30 -15.25 2.88 6.84
N ILE A 31 -14.61 3.22 5.73
CA ILE A 31 -14.41 4.64 5.34
C ILE A 31 -15.56 5.21 4.49
N LEU A 32 -16.29 4.38 3.75
CA LEU A 32 -17.38 4.86 2.88
C LEU A 32 -18.46 5.65 3.65
N PRO A 33 -18.92 5.24 4.84
CA PRO A 33 -19.90 6.02 5.61
C PRO A 33 -19.43 7.43 5.99
N ASP A 34 -18.13 7.59 6.26
CA ASP A 34 -17.55 8.88 6.69
C ASP A 34 -17.24 9.79 5.50
N VAL A 35 -16.81 9.22 4.38
CA VAL A 35 -16.46 9.96 3.16
C VAL A 35 -17.70 10.34 2.35
N GLY A 36 -18.71 9.45 2.31
CA GLY A 36 -19.97 9.66 1.58
C GLY A 36 -19.87 9.60 0.05
N ASP A 37 -18.65 9.59 -0.49
CA ASP A 37 -18.35 9.44 -1.92
C ASP A 37 -17.60 8.13 -2.20
N LEU A 38 -18.13 7.32 -3.11
CA LEU A 38 -17.59 6.00 -3.40
C LEU A 38 -16.21 6.08 -4.05
N ALA A 39 -16.00 6.99 -5.00
CA ALA A 39 -14.73 7.10 -5.72
C ALA A 39 -13.59 7.53 -4.79
N ALA A 40 -13.82 8.52 -3.93
CA ALA A 40 -12.88 8.94 -2.91
C ALA A 40 -12.61 7.84 -1.89
N ALA A 41 -13.64 7.12 -1.45
CA ALA A 41 -13.48 6.00 -0.52
C ALA A 41 -12.69 4.84 -1.15
N GLU A 42 -12.93 4.50 -2.42
CA GLU A 42 -12.16 3.48 -3.14
C GLU A 42 -10.68 3.86 -3.27
N ALA A 43 -10.38 5.12 -3.59
CA ALA A 43 -9.01 5.61 -3.67
C ALA A 43 -8.30 5.51 -2.30
N LEU A 44 -8.97 5.93 -1.22
CA LEU A 44 -8.44 5.84 0.14
C LEU A 44 -8.24 4.39 0.59
N ALA A 45 -9.21 3.50 0.32
CA ALA A 45 -9.09 2.07 0.61
C ALA A 45 -7.88 1.47 -0.12
N THR A 46 -7.72 1.82 -1.40
CA THR A 46 -6.62 1.34 -2.24
C THR A 46 -5.28 1.75 -1.64
N ASN A 47 -5.13 3.02 -1.26
CA ASN A 47 -3.93 3.52 -0.61
C ASN A 47 -3.67 2.79 0.71
N CYS A 48 -4.69 2.65 1.56
CA CYS A 48 -4.57 1.97 2.85
C CYS A 48 -4.11 0.51 2.72
N VAL A 49 -4.74 -0.27 1.84
CA VAL A 49 -4.39 -1.69 1.65
C VAL A 49 -3.02 -1.82 1.00
N THR A 50 -2.69 -0.97 0.03
CA THR A 50 -1.36 -0.95 -0.60
C THR A 50 -0.27 -0.68 0.43
N VAL A 51 -0.44 0.35 1.25
CA VAL A 51 0.52 0.70 2.31
C VAL A 51 0.64 -0.42 3.34
N PHE A 52 -0.48 -0.98 3.79
CA PHE A 52 -0.50 -2.11 4.73
C PHE A 52 0.35 -3.28 4.22
N CYS A 53 0.14 -3.68 2.96
CA CYS A 53 0.93 -4.75 2.34
C CYS A 53 2.40 -4.34 2.18
N ALA A 54 2.67 -3.10 1.75
CA ALA A 54 4.01 -2.61 1.47
C ALA A 54 4.88 -2.48 2.73
N VAL A 55 4.32 -2.14 3.90
CA VAL A 55 5.08 -2.02 5.15
C VAL A 55 5.39 -3.37 5.80
N ARG A 56 4.72 -4.46 5.41
CA ARG A 56 4.96 -5.85 5.88
C ARG A 56 5.23 -5.99 7.39
N GLY A 57 4.45 -5.32 8.22
CA GLY A 57 4.62 -5.37 9.69
C GLY A 57 5.78 -4.54 10.23
N ALA A 58 6.30 -3.56 9.48
CA ALA A 58 7.25 -2.56 9.97
C ALA A 58 6.65 -1.62 11.04
N ILE A 59 5.35 -1.73 11.30
CA ILE A 59 4.65 -1.07 12.40
C ILE A 59 4.11 -2.18 13.30
N ASP A 60 4.68 -2.33 14.50
CA ASP A 60 4.47 -3.50 15.38
C ASP A 60 3.00 -3.73 15.75
N GLU A 61 2.24 -2.64 15.87
CA GLU A 61 0.84 -2.66 16.28
C GLU A 61 -0.15 -2.77 15.12
N VAL A 62 0.33 -2.76 13.88
CA VAL A 62 -0.52 -2.89 12.69
C VAL A 62 -0.55 -4.34 12.26
N ARG A 63 -1.68 -5.02 12.50
CA ARG A 63 -1.91 -6.42 12.12
C ARG A 63 -2.92 -6.56 10.98
N THR A 64 -3.72 -5.53 10.79
CA THR A 64 -4.77 -5.44 9.80
C THR A 64 -4.73 -4.07 9.11
N PRO A 65 -5.26 -3.92 7.88
CA PRO A 65 -5.34 -2.62 7.23
C PRO A 65 -6.23 -1.64 8.01
N GLU A 66 -7.20 -2.12 8.79
CA GLU A 66 -8.00 -1.31 9.69
C GLU A 66 -7.15 -0.66 10.79
N ASP A 67 -6.22 -1.41 11.40
CA ASP A 67 -5.30 -0.86 12.41
C ASP A 67 -4.49 0.31 11.84
N LEU A 68 -4.20 0.29 10.54
CA LEU A 68 -3.45 1.33 9.86
C LEU A 68 -4.23 2.66 9.83
N LEU A 69 -5.55 2.61 9.63
CA LEU A 69 -6.43 3.79 9.71
C LEU A 69 -6.52 4.38 11.13
N TYR A 70 -6.38 3.56 12.16
CA TYR A 70 -6.37 4.04 13.55
C TYR A 70 -5.00 4.58 13.98
N ARG A 71 -3.92 4.16 13.32
CA ARG A 71 -2.54 4.50 13.69
C ARG A 71 -1.93 5.61 12.86
N LEU A 72 -2.38 5.77 11.62
CA LEU A 72 -1.89 6.79 10.70
C LEU A 72 -3.04 7.69 10.26
N THR A 73 -2.72 8.95 10.07
CA THR A 73 -3.62 9.91 9.42
C THR A 73 -3.77 9.58 7.94
N LEU A 74 -4.88 10.02 7.32
CA LEU A 74 -5.10 9.84 5.88
C LEU A 74 -3.97 10.45 5.03
N ASP A 75 -3.39 11.56 5.49
CA ASP A 75 -2.26 12.22 4.82
C ASP A 75 -0.98 11.37 4.87
N GLU A 76 -0.65 10.79 6.03
CA GLU A 76 0.49 9.87 6.14
C GLU A 76 0.31 8.63 5.26
N ILE A 77 -0.91 8.11 5.16
CA ILE A 77 -1.25 6.99 4.27
C ILE A 77 -1.05 7.40 2.80
N ALA A 78 -1.54 8.58 2.41
CA ALA A 78 -1.38 9.10 1.05
C ALA A 78 0.11 9.31 0.69
N GLN A 79 0.90 9.88 1.60
CA GLN A 79 2.35 10.06 1.41
C GLN A 79 3.08 8.72 1.24
N LEU A 80 2.73 7.71 2.05
CA LEU A 80 3.30 6.37 1.91
C LEU A 80 2.90 5.70 0.59
N ALA A 81 1.65 5.85 0.17
CA ALA A 81 1.15 5.31 -1.10
C ALA A 81 1.84 5.97 -2.30
N GLU A 82 2.02 7.29 -2.27
CA GLU A 82 2.74 8.01 -3.32
C GLU A 82 4.21 7.58 -3.38
N ARG A 83 4.87 7.45 -2.22
CA ARG A 83 6.25 6.97 -2.15
C ARG A 83 6.38 5.54 -2.66
N TYR A 84 5.39 4.69 -2.36
CA TYR A 84 5.32 3.34 -2.92
C TYR A 84 5.20 3.37 -4.45
N ALA A 85 4.32 4.20 -5.01
CA ALA A 85 4.15 4.32 -6.46
C ALA A 85 5.47 4.69 -7.17
N ARG A 86 6.18 5.70 -6.66
CA ARG A 86 7.49 6.11 -7.20
C ARG A 86 8.54 4.98 -7.12
N LEU A 87 8.55 4.21 -6.04
CA LEU A 87 9.44 3.07 -5.89
C LEU A 87 9.08 1.91 -6.81
N ARG A 88 7.78 1.65 -7.00
CA ARG A 88 7.27 0.61 -7.89
C ARG A 88 7.73 0.85 -9.33
N ASP A 89 7.66 2.09 -9.80
CA ASP A 89 8.13 2.44 -11.14
C ASP A 89 9.62 2.11 -11.29
N GLY A 90 10.45 2.46 -10.31
CA GLY A 90 11.88 2.11 -10.28
C GLY A 90 12.22 0.64 -9.96
N TRP A 91 11.25 -0.18 -9.55
CA TRP A 91 11.38 -1.65 -9.50
C TRP A 91 11.04 -2.27 -10.85
N CYS A 92 10.00 -1.76 -11.52
CA CYS A 92 9.58 -2.20 -12.85
C CYS A 92 10.66 -1.93 -13.91
N GLU A 93 11.35 -0.79 -13.83
CA GLU A 93 12.45 -0.44 -14.75
C GLU A 93 13.64 -1.42 -14.64
N ARG A 94 13.97 -1.88 -13.42
CA ARG A 94 15.09 -2.79 -13.18
C ARG A 94 14.82 -4.23 -13.62
N GLU A 95 13.57 -4.70 -13.51
CA GLU A 95 13.19 -6.03 -14.05
C GLU A 95 13.28 -6.10 -15.58
N GLY A 96 13.20 -4.96 -16.28
CA GLY A 96 13.37 -4.86 -17.72
C GLY A 96 14.83 -4.94 -18.21
N GLU A 97 15.80 -4.54 -17.40
CA GLU A 97 17.23 -4.52 -17.77
C GLU A 97 17.93 -5.88 -17.60
N ASP A 98 17.50 -6.72 -16.65
CA ASP A 98 18.07 -8.07 -16.42
C ASP A 98 17.64 -9.11 -17.48
N SER A 99 16.78 -8.74 -18.43
CA SER A 99 16.34 -9.61 -19.53
C SER A 99 17.22 -9.56 -20.78
N HIS A 100 18.29 -8.76 -20.79
CA HIS A 100 19.24 -8.75 -21.91
C HIS A 100 20.35 -9.79 -21.70
N ALA A 101 20.03 -11.05 -21.99
CA ALA A 101 21.04 -12.08 -22.18
C ALA A 101 21.99 -11.64 -23.31
N PRO A 102 23.32 -11.67 -23.13
CA PRO A 102 24.23 -11.43 -24.24
C PRO A 102 24.13 -12.62 -25.20
N ASP A 103 23.66 -12.37 -26.42
CA ASP A 103 23.79 -13.34 -27.50
C ASP A 103 25.28 -13.61 -27.77
N ALA A 104 25.61 -14.90 -27.76
CA ALA A 104 26.93 -15.46 -27.97
C ALA A 104 27.38 -15.43 -29.43
#